data_AF-A0A7Z0MZS8-F1
#
_entry.id   AF-A0A7Z0MZS8-F1
#
_cell.length_a   1.000
_cell.length_b   1.000
_cell.length_c   1.000
_cell.angle_alpha   90.00
_cell.angle_beta   90.00
_cell.angle_gamma   90.00
#
_symmetry.space_group_name_H-M   'P 1'
#
loop_
_entity.id
_entity.type
_entity.pdbx_description
1 polymer ?
#
loop_
_entity_poly.entity_id
_entity_poly.type
_entity_poly.pdbx_seq_one_letter_code
_entity_poly.pdbx_strand_id
1 'polypeptide(L)'
;MAIQNLSAIENMLAQMRAVAEAASLPSVRTGATADVAGGFAAELSRSLKKVSDLQNSSAAQARAFQMGAPDIALNDVMVNMQKASIAFQATVQVRNRMVAAYQEIARMAI
;
A
#
# COMPACT_ATOMS: atom_id res chain seq x y z
N MET A 1 59.33 -16.85 -36.97
CA MET A 1 57.85 -16.88 -36.85
C MET A 1 57.43 -17.29 -35.42
N ALA A 2 57.73 -16.48 -34.40
CA ALA A 2 57.33 -16.77 -33.00
C ALA A 2 56.63 -15.60 -32.31
N ILE A 3 56.43 -14.47 -33.01
CA ILE A 3 55.89 -13.22 -32.44
C ILE A 3 54.40 -13.02 -32.83
N GLN A 4 53.85 -13.84 -33.74
CA GLN A 4 52.44 -13.73 -34.16
C GLN A 4 51.44 -14.42 -33.21
N ASN A 5 51.90 -15.32 -32.33
CA ASN A 5 51.02 -16.07 -31.44
C ASN A 5 50.74 -15.37 -30.10
N LEU A 6 51.54 -14.35 -29.73
CA LEU A 6 51.36 -13.63 -28.46
C LEU A 6 50.25 -12.56 -28.57
N SER A 7 50.18 -11.86 -29.70
CA SER A 7 49.13 -10.87 -29.97
C SER A 7 47.73 -11.49 -30.14
N ALA A 8 47.65 -12.75 -30.56
CA ALA A 8 46.39 -13.50 -30.65
C ALA A 8 45.77 -13.74 -29.26
N ILE A 9 46.58 -13.95 -28.22
CA ILE A 9 46.13 -14.18 -26.85
C ILE A 9 45.65 -12.87 -26.21
N GLU A 10 46.33 -11.75 -26.50
CA GLU A 10 45.94 -10.41 -26.04
C GLU A 10 44.57 -9.99 -26.61
N ASN A 11 44.35 -10.25 -27.90
CA ASN A 11 43.06 -9.97 -28.55
C ASN A 11 41.93 -10.84 -27.98
N MET A 12 42.20 -12.11 -27.67
CA MET A 12 41.21 -13.00 -27.07
C MET A 12 40.85 -12.59 -25.62
N LEU A 13 41.83 -12.14 -24.83
CA LEU A 13 41.61 -11.62 -23.48
C LEU A 13 40.82 -10.29 -23.48
N ALA A 14 41.11 -9.40 -24.44
CA ALA A 14 40.35 -8.17 -24.62
C ALA A 14 38.89 -8.46 -25.01
N GLN A 15 38.68 -9.43 -25.90
CA GLN A 15 37.35 -9.87 -26.31
C GLN A 15 36.58 -10.54 -25.17
N MET A 16 37.24 -11.36 -24.35
CA MET A 16 36.61 -12.00 -23.19
C MET A 16 36.18 -10.98 -22.12
N ARG A 17 36.97 -9.91 -21.92
CA ARG A 17 36.59 -8.79 -21.02
C ARG A 17 35.40 -7.99 -21.56
N ALA A 18 35.35 -7.70 -22.86
CA ALA A 18 34.20 -7.03 -23.47
C ALA A 18 32.91 -7.85 -23.36
N VAL A 19 33.01 -9.18 -23.48
CA VAL A 19 31.87 -10.09 -23.27
C VAL A 19 31.44 -10.15 -21.80
N ALA A 20 32.38 -10.07 -20.85
CA ALA A 20 32.05 -10.01 -19.41
C ALA A 20 31.36 -8.69 -19.02
N GLU A 21 31.74 -7.57 -19.65
CA GLU A 21 31.10 -6.27 -19.44
C GLU A 21 29.72 -6.21 -20.11
N ALA A 22 29.54 -6.83 -21.28
CA ALA A 22 28.23 -6.97 -21.93
C ALA A 22 27.30 -7.97 -21.21
N ALA A 23 27.86 -8.97 -20.54
CA ALA A 23 27.13 -9.90 -19.67
C ALA A 23 26.77 -9.29 -18.31
N SER A 24 27.36 -8.14 -17.97
CA SER A 24 26.94 -7.29 -16.85
C SER A 24 25.70 -6.49 -17.27
N LEU A 25 24.66 -7.20 -17.68
CA LEU A 25 23.35 -6.60 -17.92
C LEU A 25 22.90 -5.90 -16.62
N PRO A 26 22.33 -4.69 -16.72
CA PRO A 26 21.77 -4.03 -15.55
C PRO A 26 20.73 -4.99 -14.97
N SER A 27 20.95 -5.41 -13.72
CA SER A 27 19.93 -6.11 -12.95
C SER A 27 18.63 -5.34 -13.18
N VAL A 28 17.66 -6.02 -13.80
CA VAL A 28 16.29 -5.55 -13.90
C VAL A 28 15.96 -5.00 -12.53
N ARG A 29 15.84 -3.67 -12.45
CA ARG A 29 15.41 -2.99 -11.24
C ARG A 29 13.99 -3.47 -11.05
N THR A 30 13.84 -4.55 -10.29
CA THR A 30 12.55 -5.10 -9.89
C THR A 30 11.79 -3.96 -9.28
N GLY A 31 10.82 -3.46 -10.03
CA GLY A 31 9.82 -2.46 -9.66
C GLY A 31 10.35 -1.38 -8.73
N ALA A 32 10.65 -0.22 -9.32
CA ALA A 32 10.42 1.04 -8.63
C ALA A 32 9.15 0.88 -7.77
N THR A 33 9.28 1.05 -6.46
CA THR A 33 8.13 1.37 -5.62
C THR A 33 7.61 2.67 -6.20
N ALA A 34 6.69 2.54 -7.16
CA ALA A 34 5.85 3.63 -7.56
C ALA A 34 5.31 4.15 -6.24
N ASP A 35 5.69 5.36 -5.89
CA ASP A 35 5.13 6.12 -4.80
C ASP A 35 3.65 6.22 -5.14
N VAL A 36 2.86 5.22 -4.76
CA VAL A 36 1.46 5.15 -5.11
C VAL A 36 0.77 6.13 -4.19
N ALA A 37 0.86 7.41 -4.55
CA ALA A 37 -0.01 8.47 -4.09
C ALA A 37 -1.45 8.11 -4.52
N GLY A 38 -2.06 7.14 -3.83
CA GLY A 38 -3.32 6.51 -4.28
C GLY A 38 -3.42 4.99 -4.11
N GLY A 39 -2.44 4.30 -3.52
CA GLY A 39 -2.50 2.85 -3.38
C GLY A 39 -3.60 2.39 -2.43
N PHE A 40 -3.99 1.12 -2.52
CA PHE A 40 -5.01 0.52 -1.65
C PHE A 40 -4.74 0.76 -0.15
N ALA A 41 -3.48 0.71 0.28
CA ALA A 41 -3.10 1.03 1.67
C ALA A 41 -3.38 2.50 2.05
N ALA A 42 -3.12 3.44 1.15
CA ALA A 42 -3.43 4.85 1.35
C ALA A 42 -4.95 5.09 1.37
N GLU A 43 -5.69 4.42 0.50
CA GLU A 43 -7.15 4.54 0.44
C GLU A 43 -7.83 3.87 1.64
N LEU A 44 -7.30 2.74 2.11
CA LEU A 44 -7.75 2.13 3.34
C LEU A 44 -7.47 3.04 4.54
N SER A 45 -6.27 3.61 4.64
CA SER A 45 -5.94 4.57 5.71
C SER A 45 -6.89 5.77 5.72
N ARG A 46 -7.17 6.35 4.54
CA ARG A 46 -8.19 7.40 4.37
C ARG A 46 -9.59 6.94 4.79
N SER A 47 -9.98 5.72 4.42
CA SER A 47 -11.28 5.14 4.78
C SER A 47 -11.41 4.94 6.29
N LEU A 48 -10.36 4.43 6.95
CA LEU A 48 -10.29 4.27 8.40
C LEU A 48 -10.43 5.62 9.12
N LYS A 49 -9.72 6.64 8.63
CA LYS A 49 -9.81 8.00 9.16
C LYS A 49 -11.22 8.56 9.02
N LYS A 50 -11.85 8.38 7.86
CA LYS A 50 -13.23 8.82 7.59
C LYS A 50 -14.25 8.16 8.54
N VAL A 51 -14.07 6.89 8.88
CA VAL A 51 -14.92 6.18 9.86
C VAL A 51 -14.74 6.76 11.27
N SER A 52 -13.50 7.05 11.67
CA SER A 52 -13.23 7.73 12.95
C SER A 52 -13.86 9.11 13.00
N ASP A 53 -13.76 9.89 11.93
CA ASP A 53 -14.36 11.22 11.82
C ASP A 53 -15.90 11.15 11.88
N LEU A 54 -16.51 10.16 11.21
CA LEU A 54 -17.96 9.89 11.29
C LEU A 54 -18.40 9.58 12.73
N GLN A 55 -17.62 8.77 13.45
CA GLN A 55 -17.93 8.41 14.84
C GLN A 55 -17.89 9.64 15.77
N ASN A 56 -16.85 10.48 15.63
CA ASN A 56 -16.71 11.71 16.38
C ASN A 56 -17.80 12.73 16.05
N SER A 57 -18.11 12.91 14.75
CA SER A 57 -19.15 13.82 14.28
C SER A 57 -20.53 13.39 14.79
N SER A 58 -20.87 12.11 14.70
CA SER A 58 -22.15 11.60 15.21
C SER A 58 -22.27 11.80 16.73
N ALA A 59 -21.19 11.59 17.49
CA ALA A 59 -21.16 11.84 18.94
C ALA A 59 -21.28 13.34 19.28
N ALA A 60 -20.75 14.23 18.45
CA ALA A 60 -20.90 15.67 18.60
C ALA A 60 -22.33 16.14 18.27
N GLN A 61 -22.91 15.62 17.19
CA GLN A 61 -24.30 15.91 16.81
C GLN A 61 -25.30 15.42 17.86
N ALA A 62 -25.10 14.24 18.43
CA ALA A 62 -25.93 13.73 19.52
C ALA A 62 -25.89 14.64 20.75
N ARG A 63 -24.70 15.14 21.13
CA ARG A 63 -24.55 16.11 22.23
C ARG A 63 -25.19 17.46 21.90
N ALA A 64 -24.99 17.99 20.70
CA ALA A 64 -25.57 19.25 20.29
C ALA A 64 -27.11 19.19 20.22
N PHE A 65 -27.67 18.04 19.81
CA PHE A 65 -29.10 17.78 19.89
C PHE A 65 -29.62 17.77 21.34
N GLN A 66 -28.91 17.08 22.25
CA GLN A 66 -29.26 17.07 23.69
C GLN A 66 -29.22 18.47 24.32
N MET A 67 -28.37 19.36 23.80
CA MET A 67 -28.27 20.76 24.22
C MET A 67 -29.32 21.68 23.56
N GLY A 68 -30.22 21.15 22.72
CA GLY A 68 -31.31 21.91 22.11
C GLY A 68 -30.91 22.74 20.88
N ALA A 69 -29.85 22.35 20.15
CA ALA A 69 -29.45 23.05 18.94
C ALA A 69 -30.59 23.06 17.89
N PRO A 70 -31.05 24.23 17.41
CA PRO A 70 -32.24 24.35 16.57
C PRO A 70 -32.07 23.78 15.15
N ASP A 71 -30.83 23.63 14.68
CA ASP A 71 -30.51 23.13 13.33
C ASP A 71 -30.20 21.62 13.26
N ILE A 72 -30.36 20.89 14.37
CA ILE A 72 -30.10 19.44 14.40
C ILE A 72 -31.42 18.71 14.60
N ALA A 73 -31.90 18.08 13.53
CA ALA A 73 -33.10 17.27 13.60
C ALA A 73 -32.74 15.86 14.13
N LEU A 74 -33.55 15.33 15.07
CA LEU A 74 -33.30 14.04 15.72
C LEU A 74 -33.15 12.88 14.72
N ASN A 75 -33.95 12.90 13.65
CA ASN A 75 -33.90 11.93 12.56
C ASN A 75 -32.51 11.89 11.91
N ASP A 76 -31.86 13.04 11.70
CA ASP A 76 -30.53 13.09 11.09
C ASP A 76 -29.47 12.51 12.03
N VAL A 77 -29.55 12.79 13.33
CA VAL A 77 -28.66 12.20 14.35
C VAL A 77 -28.77 10.68 14.35
N MET A 78 -30.01 10.16 14.37
CA MET A 78 -30.25 8.71 14.38
C MET A 78 -29.73 8.02 13.12
N VAL A 79 -29.97 8.63 11.95
CA VAL A 79 -29.46 8.11 10.67
C VAL A 79 -27.93 8.14 10.64
N ASN A 80 -27.31 9.23 11.11
CA ASN A 80 -25.84 9.35 11.15
C ASN A 80 -25.21 8.37 12.14
N MET A 81 -25.85 8.08 13.28
CA MET A 81 -25.41 7.05 14.22
C MET A 81 -25.47 5.65 13.60
N GLN A 82 -26.57 5.32 12.89
CA GLN A 82 -26.69 4.03 12.20
C GLN A 82 -25.66 3.88 11.09
N LYS A 83 -25.45 4.92 10.27
CA LYS A 83 -24.40 4.95 9.24
C LYS A 83 -23.01 4.72 9.83
N ALA A 84 -22.68 5.41 10.92
CA ALA A 84 -21.40 5.24 11.60
C ALA A 84 -21.21 3.81 12.15
N SER A 85 -22.25 3.21 12.73
CA SER A 85 -22.22 1.83 13.23
C SER A 85 -21.96 0.81 12.12
N ILE A 86 -22.69 0.89 11.01
CA ILE A 86 -22.53 -0.01 9.86
C ILE A 86 -21.13 0.17 9.23
N ALA A 87 -20.68 1.41 9.05
CA ALA A 87 -19.36 1.70 8.50
C ALA A 87 -18.22 1.16 9.39
N PHE A 88 -18.38 1.24 10.71
CA PHE A 88 -17.44 0.65 11.66
C PHE A 88 -17.41 -0.88 11.58
N GLN A 89 -18.58 -1.53 11.52
CA GLN A 89 -18.65 -2.99 11.38
C GLN A 89 -17.98 -3.47 10.09
N ALA A 90 -18.22 -2.79 8.97
CA ALA A 90 -17.56 -3.08 7.70
C ALA A 90 -16.04 -2.94 7.80
N THR A 91 -15.57 -1.91 8.50
CA THR A 91 -14.14 -1.66 8.74
C THR A 91 -13.47 -2.80 9.51
N VAL A 92 -14.12 -3.32 10.55
CA VAL A 92 -13.61 -4.47 11.31
C VAL A 92 -13.45 -5.71 10.42
N GLN A 93 -14.40 -5.94 9.52
CA GLN A 93 -14.31 -7.06 8.57
C GLN A 93 -13.13 -6.92 7.61
N VAL A 94 -12.89 -5.71 7.08
CA VAL A 94 -11.74 -5.43 6.22
C VAL A 94 -10.43 -5.62 6.98
N ARG A 95 -10.32 -5.12 8.22
CA ARG A 95 -9.16 -5.33 9.09
C ARG A 95 -8.89 -6.83 9.29
N ASN A 96 -9.92 -7.62 9.61
CA ASN A 96 -9.77 -9.05 9.84
C ASN A 96 -9.30 -9.77 8.56
N ARG A 97 -9.84 -9.40 7.40
CA ARG A 97 -9.40 -9.95 6.11
C ARG A 97 -7.95 -9.60 5.76
N MET A 98 -7.51 -8.39 6.06
CA MET A 98 -6.11 -8.01 5.88
C MET A 98 -5.15 -8.81 6.75
N VAL A 99 -5.49 -8.97 8.03
CA VAL A 99 -4.67 -9.78 8.96
C VAL A 99 -4.60 -11.22 8.48
N ALA A 100 -5.73 -11.79 8.04
CA ALA A 100 -5.76 -13.14 7.47
C ALA A 100 -4.91 -13.26 6.20
N ALA A 101 -4.99 -12.30 5.28
CA ALA A 101 -4.19 -12.30 4.06
C ALA A 101 -2.68 -12.20 4.35
N TYR A 102 -2.28 -11.39 5.33
CA TYR A 102 -0.89 -11.34 5.78
C TYR A 102 -0.43 -12.69 6.36
N GLN A 103 -1.26 -13.30 7.22
CA GLN A 103 -0.97 -14.60 7.81
C GLN A 103 -0.86 -15.71 6.74
N GLU A 104 -1.67 -15.65 5.68
CA GLU A 104 -1.65 -16.61 4.58
C GLU A 104 -0.34 -16.52 3.77
N ILE A 105 0.07 -15.31 3.38
CA ILE A 105 1.34 -15.09 2.68
C ILE A 105 2.52 -15.55 3.54
N ALA A 106 2.48 -15.26 4.85
CA ALA A 106 3.52 -15.70 5.78
C ALA A 106 3.61 -17.24 5.86
N ARG A 107 2.48 -17.96 5.77
CA ARG A 107 2.48 -19.43 5.74
C ARG A 107 2.91 -20.02 4.41
N MET A 108 2.74 -19.31 3.28
CA MET A 108 3.26 -19.75 1.98
C MET A 108 4.79 -19.60 1.86
N ALA A 109 5.38 -18.66 2.60
CA ALA A 109 6.81 -18.32 2.51
C ALA A 109 7.71 -19.12 3.47
N ILE A 110 7.13 -20.00 4.30
CA ILE A 110 7.82 -20.92 5.21
C ILE A 110 7.71 -22.33 4.64
#